data_AF-R1DPJ0-F1
#
_entry.id   AF-R1DPJ0-F1
#
_cell.length_a   1.000
_cell.length_b   1.000
_cell.length_c   1.000
_cell.angle_alpha   90.00
_cell.angle_beta   90.00
_cell.angle_gamma   90.00
#
_symmetry.space_group_name_H-M   'P 1'
#
loop_
_entity.id
_entity.type
_entity.pdbx_description
1 polymer ?
#
loop_
_entity_poly.entity_id
_entity_poly.type
_entity_poly.pdbx_seq_one_letter_code
_entity_poly.pdbx_strand_id
1 'polypeptide(L)'
;MVARAVWPLTAASAAPPPCQGGACEEGGDWTYENGFLLADARQRALADAGEAFVVETAGTRHWAVERGWWDGEGPFDWKRSVGEGAGGRAHAKLDVRGRERAGADHLAAAAGRVSDGSLPAGDVAGWLGWMAGVLRDEESGICFRSTHGFMSTGSQISLARGGGHTASHFFTAASDPLVACYKRWTFGDPAAAAAGDGGSLALWRRWRSIDLAGRSVPEAMRRALLEIEAEAVSAAERGGASEFSGSVARELELISSFAV
;
A
#
# COMPACT_ATOMS: atom_id res chain seq x y z
N MET A 1 14.17 -25.56 16.06
CA MET A 1 12.76 -25.94 16.31
C MET A 1 11.91 -24.75 15.89
N VAL A 2 11.53 -24.68 14.61
CA VAL A 2 10.74 -23.56 14.06
C VAL A 2 9.27 -23.97 14.16
N ALA A 3 8.48 -23.22 14.90
CA ALA A 3 7.07 -23.48 15.10
C ALA A 3 6.32 -23.23 13.78
N ARG A 4 5.76 -24.32 13.24
CA ARG A 4 4.88 -24.32 12.06
C ARG A 4 3.50 -23.88 12.54
N ALA A 5 3.17 -22.60 12.39
CA ALA A 5 1.81 -22.12 12.59
C ALA A 5 0.96 -22.55 11.39
N VAL A 6 0.28 -23.69 11.51
CA VAL A 6 -0.79 -24.10 10.61
C VAL A 6 -2.05 -23.39 11.10
N TRP A 7 -2.56 -22.41 10.34
CA TRP A 7 -3.87 -21.84 10.60
C TRP A 7 -4.93 -22.71 9.90
N PRO A 8 -5.92 -23.27 10.61
CA PRO A 8 -6.99 -24.01 9.95
C PRO A 8 -7.94 -23.00 9.30
N LEU A 9 -8.03 -23.02 7.97
CA LEU A 9 -9.11 -22.38 7.22
C LEU A 9 -10.37 -23.24 7.38
N THR A 10 -11.22 -22.90 8.34
CA THR A 10 -12.61 -23.36 8.31
C THR A 10 -13.38 -22.51 7.30
N ALA A 11 -13.88 -23.18 6.26
CA ALA A 11 -14.72 -22.60 5.23
C ALA A 11 -16.01 -22.02 5.83
N ALA A 12 -16.29 -20.74 5.57
CA ALA A 12 -17.60 -20.13 5.77
C ALA A 12 -17.90 -19.07 4.68
N SER A 13 -18.84 -19.44 3.81
CA SER A 13 -19.76 -18.64 2.98
C SER A 13 -19.29 -17.42 2.16
N ALA A 14 -19.24 -17.63 0.84
CA ALA A 14 -19.99 -16.92 -0.21
C ALA A 14 -20.21 -15.40 -0.09
N ALA A 15 -19.15 -14.63 -0.27
CA ALA A 15 -19.09 -13.42 -1.11
C ALA A 15 -17.60 -13.12 -1.33
N PRO A 16 -17.11 -12.82 -2.54
CA PRO A 16 -15.70 -12.45 -2.70
C PRO A 16 -15.50 -11.10 -2.01
N PRO A 17 -14.70 -11.01 -0.93
CA PRO A 17 -14.34 -9.71 -0.39
C PRO A 17 -13.52 -8.96 -1.44
N PRO A 18 -13.74 -7.65 -1.66
CA PRO A 18 -12.83 -6.85 -2.47
C PRO A 18 -11.57 -6.62 -1.64
N CYS A 19 -10.67 -7.60 -1.67
CA CYS A 19 -9.31 -7.49 -1.16
C CYS A 19 -8.36 -7.91 -2.29
N GLN A 20 -7.21 -7.27 -2.29
CA GLN A 20 -6.16 -7.36 -3.31
C GLN A 20 -5.78 -8.82 -3.61
N GLY A 21 -5.82 -9.20 -4.90
CA GLY A 21 -5.49 -10.55 -5.38
C GLY A 21 -6.74 -11.41 -5.53
N GLY A 22 -7.07 -11.80 -6.77
CA GLY A 22 -8.12 -12.77 -7.05
C GLY A 22 -7.84 -14.13 -6.38
N ALA A 23 -8.72 -15.11 -6.60
CA ALA A 23 -8.49 -16.45 -6.08
C ALA A 23 -7.14 -17.00 -6.57
N CYS A 24 -6.29 -17.45 -5.65
CA CYS A 24 -5.10 -18.21 -6.00
C CYS A 24 -5.55 -19.52 -6.67
N GLU A 25 -5.11 -19.77 -7.90
CA GLU A 25 -5.38 -21.00 -8.63
C GLU A 25 -4.05 -21.75 -8.83
N GLU A 26 -3.98 -22.99 -8.34
CA GLU A 26 -2.88 -23.90 -8.66
C GLU A 26 -3.39 -24.92 -9.70
N GLY A 27 -2.79 -24.91 -10.90
CA GLY A 27 -3.07 -25.91 -11.94
C GLY A 27 -3.78 -25.40 -13.21
N GLY A 28 -4.05 -24.09 -13.32
CA GLY A 28 -4.51 -23.45 -14.56
C GLY A 28 -3.35 -22.94 -15.45
N ASP A 29 -3.68 -22.31 -16.58
CA ASP A 29 -2.70 -21.71 -17.52
C ASP A 29 -1.97 -20.47 -16.94
N TRP A 30 -2.26 -20.08 -15.70
CA TRP A 30 -1.66 -18.94 -15.01
C TRP A 30 -1.32 -19.28 -13.56
N THR A 31 -0.22 -18.72 -13.05
CA THR A 31 0.21 -18.82 -11.65
C THR A 31 0.25 -17.41 -11.06
N TYR A 32 -0.25 -17.24 -9.84
CA TYR A 32 -0.23 -15.97 -9.12
C TYR A 32 0.77 -16.02 -7.97
N GLU A 33 1.83 -15.22 -8.07
CA GLU A 33 2.89 -15.11 -7.05
C GLU A 33 2.75 -13.80 -6.28
N ASN A 34 2.75 -13.88 -4.94
CA ASN A 34 2.68 -12.70 -4.06
C ASN A 34 4.01 -12.43 -3.37
N GLY A 35 4.33 -11.15 -3.22
CA GLY A 35 5.33 -10.64 -2.30
C GLY A 35 4.66 -9.99 -1.08
N PHE A 36 5.26 -10.18 0.09
CA PHE A 36 4.78 -9.64 1.37
C PHE A 36 5.86 -8.76 1.99
N LEU A 37 5.46 -7.60 2.50
CA LEU A 37 6.32 -6.75 3.33
C LEU A 37 5.92 -6.95 4.79
N LEU A 38 6.87 -7.33 5.62
CA LEU A 38 6.69 -7.50 7.06
C LEU A 38 7.59 -6.50 7.78
N ALA A 39 7.05 -5.72 8.71
CA ALA A 39 7.84 -4.82 9.53
C ALA A 39 7.47 -5.01 11.01
N ASP A 40 8.48 -5.16 11.88
CA ASP A 40 8.30 -5.22 13.32
C ASP A 40 9.19 -4.19 14.02
N ALA A 41 8.60 -3.48 14.97
CA ALA A 41 9.28 -2.51 15.81
C ALA A 41 9.71 -3.09 17.17
N ARG A 42 9.56 -4.40 17.40
CA ARG A 42 9.99 -5.11 18.61
C ARG A 42 11.49 -5.43 18.60
N GLN A 43 12.34 -4.41 18.75
CA GLN A 43 13.60 -4.56 19.48
C GLN A 43 13.81 -3.34 20.38
N ARG A 44 13.33 -3.43 21.62
CA ARG A 44 13.47 -2.40 22.66
C ARG A 44 14.76 -2.52 23.49
N ALA A 45 15.73 -3.31 23.03
CA ALA A 45 16.93 -3.63 23.81
C ALA A 45 18.27 -3.44 23.08
N LEU A 46 18.28 -3.10 21.80
CA LEU A 46 19.46 -2.56 21.13
C LEU A 46 19.07 -1.27 20.41
N ALA A 47 19.97 -0.30 20.40
CA ALA A 47 19.77 1.06 19.91
C ALA A 47 19.62 1.17 18.38
N ASP A 48 19.23 0.11 17.69
CA ASP A 48 19.31 -0.01 16.23
C ASP A 48 17.94 -0.31 15.62
N ALA A 49 17.75 0.18 14.39
CA ALA A 49 16.49 0.32 13.66
C ALA A 49 15.53 -0.88 13.71
N GLY A 50 14.22 -0.61 13.61
CA GLY A 50 13.21 -1.65 13.41
C GLY A 50 13.53 -2.51 12.18
N GLU A 51 13.11 -3.78 12.21
CA GLU A 51 13.39 -4.74 11.14
C GLU A 51 12.25 -4.73 10.12
N ALA A 52 12.60 -4.75 8.83
CA ALA A 52 11.68 -4.93 7.72
C ALA A 52 12.18 -6.06 6.81
N PHE A 53 11.28 -6.95 6.43
CA PHE A 53 11.53 -8.12 5.60
C PHE A 53 10.65 -8.07 4.36
N VAL A 54 11.23 -8.39 3.21
CA VAL A 54 10.50 -8.76 1.99
C VAL A 54 10.43 -10.29 1.98
N VAL A 55 9.23 -10.84 2.00
CA VAL A 55 8.99 -12.28 1.92
C VAL A 55 8.28 -12.56 0.61
N GLU A 56 8.97 -13.25 -0.28
CA GLU A 56 8.42 -13.67 -1.56
C GLU A 56 8.11 -15.16 -1.52
N THR A 57 7.11 -15.57 -2.29
CA THR A 57 6.75 -16.98 -2.42
C THR A 57 7.83 -17.68 -3.24
N ALA A 58 8.88 -18.14 -2.56
CA ALA A 58 9.98 -18.82 -3.21
C ALA A 58 9.73 -20.34 -3.18
N GLY A 59 9.33 -20.91 -4.32
CA GLY A 59 9.51 -22.33 -4.56
C GLY A 59 10.98 -22.74 -4.36
N THR A 60 11.26 -23.99 -4.00
CA THR A 60 12.67 -24.42 -3.90
C THR A 60 13.35 -24.25 -5.27
N ARG A 61 14.62 -23.81 -5.33
CA ARG A 61 15.42 -23.67 -6.58
C ARG A 61 15.30 -24.90 -7.50
N HIS A 62 15.12 -26.08 -6.90
CA HIS A 62 14.83 -27.35 -7.57
C HIS A 62 13.65 -27.27 -8.55
N TRP A 63 12.56 -26.57 -8.19
CA TRP A 63 11.37 -26.45 -9.03
C TRP A 63 11.61 -25.62 -10.29
N ALA A 64 12.43 -24.57 -10.19
CA ALA A 64 12.82 -23.75 -11.34
C ALA A 64 13.70 -24.55 -12.30
N VAL A 65 14.59 -25.40 -11.79
CA VAL A 65 15.40 -26.32 -12.60
C VAL A 65 14.52 -27.40 -13.26
N GLU A 66 13.63 -28.05 -12.50
CA GLU A 66 12.70 -29.06 -13.04
C GLU A 66 11.79 -28.54 -14.16
N ARG A 67 11.42 -27.25 -14.09
CA ARG A 67 10.57 -26.59 -15.09
C ARG A 67 11.34 -25.95 -16.25
N GLY A 68 12.67 -26.04 -16.24
CA GLY A 68 13.53 -25.44 -17.26
C GLY A 68 13.57 -23.90 -17.24
N TRP A 69 13.19 -23.31 -16.11
CA TRP A 69 13.11 -21.86 -15.89
C TRP A 69 14.44 -21.25 -15.44
N TRP A 70 15.29 -22.08 -14.84
CA TRP A 70 16.68 -21.76 -14.52
C TRP A 70 17.54 -22.98 -14.82
N ASP A 71 18.73 -22.77 -15.36
CA ASP A 71 19.66 -23.83 -15.78
C ASP A 71 20.46 -24.45 -14.60
N GLY A 72 20.33 -23.87 -13.40
CA GLY A 72 21.08 -24.31 -12.22
C GLY A 72 22.48 -23.68 -12.13
N GLU A 73 22.86 -22.85 -13.09
CA GLU A 73 24.18 -22.21 -13.16
C GLU A 73 24.12 -20.76 -12.67
N GLY A 74 25.16 -20.35 -11.94
CA GLY A 74 25.30 -19.00 -11.40
C GLY A 74 24.35 -18.66 -10.23
N PRO A 75 24.26 -17.37 -9.84
CA PRO A 75 23.32 -16.92 -8.82
C PRO A 75 21.88 -17.00 -9.31
N PHE A 76 20.99 -17.60 -8.50
CA PHE A 76 19.58 -17.65 -8.82
C PHE A 76 18.91 -16.28 -8.67
N ASP A 77 18.33 -15.77 -9.75
CA ASP A 77 17.55 -14.54 -9.81
C ASP A 77 16.08 -14.89 -10.09
N TRP A 78 15.20 -14.71 -9.10
CA TRP A 78 13.77 -15.02 -9.21
C TRP A 78 13.08 -14.24 -10.32
N LYS A 79 13.33 -12.93 -10.40
CA LYS A 79 12.68 -12.07 -11.39
C LYS A 79 13.05 -12.51 -12.81
N ARG A 80 14.32 -12.85 -13.02
CA ARG A 80 14.80 -13.36 -14.31
C ARG A 80 14.30 -14.78 -14.60
N SER A 81 14.31 -15.65 -13.60
CA SER A 81 14.02 -17.07 -13.75
C SER A 81 12.54 -17.38 -13.82
N VAL A 82 11.66 -16.52 -13.29
CA VAL A 82 10.22 -16.83 -13.21
C VAL A 82 9.36 -15.71 -13.82
N GLY A 83 9.93 -14.52 -13.98
CA GLY A 83 9.33 -13.41 -14.73
C GLY A 83 9.59 -13.46 -16.25
N GLU A 84 9.57 -12.29 -16.90
CA GLU A 84 9.68 -12.14 -18.37
C GLU A 84 10.96 -12.76 -18.98
N GLY A 85 12.00 -13.04 -18.17
CA GLY A 85 13.30 -13.53 -18.63
C GLY A 85 13.41 -15.04 -18.89
N ALA A 86 12.46 -15.86 -18.43
CA ALA A 86 12.52 -17.33 -18.53
C ALA A 86 11.48 -17.94 -19.48
N GLY A 87 11.05 -17.16 -20.48
CA GLY A 87 9.95 -17.57 -21.38
C GLY A 87 8.56 -17.43 -20.75
N GLY A 88 8.47 -16.84 -19.55
CA GLY A 88 7.20 -16.45 -18.93
C GLY A 88 6.51 -15.38 -19.77
N ARG A 89 5.32 -15.68 -20.28
CA ARG A 89 4.44 -14.68 -20.90
C ARG A 89 3.83 -13.85 -19.77
N ALA A 90 4.53 -12.82 -19.29
CA ALA A 90 3.89 -11.85 -18.41
C ALA A 90 2.68 -11.27 -19.16
N HIS A 91 1.47 -11.59 -18.67
CA HIS A 91 0.23 -11.16 -19.30
C HIS A 91 0.02 -9.65 -19.22
N ALA A 92 0.74 -8.98 -18.32
CA ALA A 92 0.84 -7.54 -18.25
C ALA A 92 2.31 -7.16 -18.38
N LYS A 93 2.67 -6.48 -19.47
CA LYS A 93 3.91 -5.73 -19.58
C LYS A 93 3.82 -4.55 -18.60
N LEU A 94 3.96 -4.80 -17.30
CA LEU A 94 3.93 -3.74 -16.28
C LEU A 94 5.19 -2.86 -16.32
N ASP A 95 6.15 -3.21 -17.18
CA ASP A 95 7.40 -2.50 -17.42
C ASP A 95 7.25 -1.23 -18.28
N VAL A 96 6.02 -0.73 -18.50
CA VAL A 96 5.79 0.40 -19.42
C VAL A 96 6.50 1.69 -18.98
N ARG A 97 6.91 1.84 -17.70
CA ARG A 97 7.43 3.13 -17.16
C ARG A 97 8.52 3.09 -16.09
N GLY A 98 9.30 2.01 -15.94
CA GLY A 98 10.48 2.06 -15.08
C GLY A 98 10.21 2.37 -13.59
N ARG A 99 9.11 1.85 -13.02
CA ARG A 99 8.72 2.08 -11.61
C ARG A 99 9.79 1.69 -10.61
N GLU A 100 10.50 0.60 -10.88
CA GLU A 100 11.62 0.17 -10.04
C GLU A 100 12.73 1.22 -10.05
N ARG A 101 13.00 1.81 -11.22
CA ARG A 101 13.96 2.89 -11.35
C ARG A 101 13.47 4.14 -10.62
N ALA A 102 12.21 4.55 -10.81
CA ALA A 102 11.64 5.68 -10.11
C ALA A 102 11.63 5.48 -8.59
N GLY A 103 11.31 4.27 -8.12
CA GLY A 103 11.41 3.90 -6.71
C GLY A 103 12.83 4.03 -6.17
N ALA A 104 13.83 3.56 -6.93
CA ALA A 104 15.24 3.73 -6.58
C ALA A 104 15.64 5.22 -6.54
N ASP A 105 15.17 6.03 -7.49
CA ASP A 105 15.44 7.46 -7.53
C ASP A 105 14.76 8.20 -6.35
N HIS A 106 13.52 7.83 -5.97
CA HIS A 106 12.83 8.34 -4.78
C HIS A 106 13.58 7.98 -3.49
N LEU A 107 14.09 6.74 -3.38
CA LEU A 107 14.90 6.31 -2.24
C LEU A 107 16.23 7.06 -2.16
N ALA A 108 16.91 7.28 -3.28
CA ALA A 108 18.13 8.06 -3.35
C ALA A 108 17.88 9.52 -2.93
N ALA A 109 16.78 10.13 -3.38
CA ALA A 109 16.37 11.46 -2.96
C ALA A 109 16.08 11.53 -1.45
N ALA A 110 15.38 10.55 -0.89
CA ALA A 110 15.14 10.46 0.55
C ALA A 110 16.46 10.32 1.34
N ALA A 111 17.40 9.49 0.87
CA ALA A 111 18.72 9.36 1.49
C ALA A 111 19.51 10.68 1.47
N GLY A 112 19.39 11.46 0.39
CA GLY A 112 19.94 12.82 0.32
C GLY A 112 19.35 13.74 1.39
N ARG A 113 18.02 13.72 1.54
CA ARG A 113 17.30 14.51 2.56
C ARG A 113 17.59 14.09 4.00
N VAL A 114 17.87 12.82 4.23
CA VAL A 114 18.35 12.33 5.53
C VAL A 114 19.74 12.88 5.80
N SER A 115 20.61 12.86 4.79
CA SER A 115 22.00 13.31 4.90
C SER A 115 22.15 14.81 5.12
N ASP A 116 21.27 15.62 4.52
CA ASP A 116 21.25 17.08 4.69
C ASP A 116 20.40 17.56 5.89
N GLY A 117 19.71 16.64 6.59
CA GLY A 117 18.89 16.92 7.76
C GLY A 117 17.48 17.46 7.46
N SER A 118 17.07 17.55 6.19
CA SER A 118 15.71 17.98 5.78
C SER A 118 14.62 16.91 5.91
N LEU A 119 15.01 15.67 6.25
CA LEU A 119 14.10 14.58 6.60
C LEU A 119 14.73 13.70 7.68
N PRO A 120 14.79 14.15 8.94
CA PRO A 120 15.40 13.37 10.01
C PRO A 120 14.56 12.13 10.34
N ALA A 121 15.17 11.09 10.90
CA ALA A 121 14.49 9.82 11.20
C ALA A 121 13.27 9.97 12.13
N GLY A 122 13.25 11.01 12.98
CA GLY A 122 12.13 11.31 13.89
C GLY A 122 10.99 12.16 13.28
N ASP A 123 11.13 12.65 12.04
CA ASP A 123 10.12 13.49 11.38
C ASP A 123 9.01 12.64 10.76
N VAL A 124 8.09 12.17 11.62
CA VAL A 124 6.98 11.29 11.20
C VAL A 124 6.12 11.96 10.13
N ALA A 125 5.81 13.25 10.25
CA ALA A 125 5.04 13.96 9.23
C ALA A 125 5.79 14.03 7.90
N GLY A 126 7.08 14.35 7.91
CA GLY A 126 7.92 14.37 6.72
C GLY A 126 7.96 13.01 6.01
N TRP A 127 8.12 11.91 6.76
CA TRP A 127 8.16 10.55 6.20
C TRP A 127 6.81 10.12 5.63
N LEU A 128 5.71 10.44 6.31
CA LEU A 128 4.35 10.18 5.81
C LEU A 128 4.08 10.98 4.54
N GLY A 129 4.42 12.27 4.53
CA GLY A 129 4.25 13.15 3.36
C GLY A 129 5.09 12.70 2.17
N TRP A 130 6.35 12.30 2.40
CA TRP A 130 7.20 11.75 1.34
C TRP A 130 6.62 10.46 0.76
N MET A 131 6.25 9.48 1.60
CA MET A 131 5.68 8.22 1.12
C MET A 131 4.35 8.42 0.39
N ALA A 132 3.50 9.33 0.89
CA ALA A 132 2.27 9.72 0.22
C ALA A 132 2.54 10.31 -1.17
N GLY A 133 3.61 11.11 -1.31
CA GLY A 133 4.09 11.63 -2.59
C GLY A 133 4.54 10.53 -3.57
N VAL A 134 5.34 9.57 -3.11
CA VAL A 134 5.78 8.42 -3.92
C VAL A 134 4.58 7.62 -4.44
N LEU A 135 3.63 7.31 -3.56
CA LEU A 135 2.42 6.53 -3.91
C LEU A 135 1.44 7.30 -4.81
N ARG A 136 1.63 8.63 -4.96
CA ARG A 136 0.87 9.51 -5.86
C ARG A 136 1.56 9.75 -7.19
N ASP A 137 2.78 9.27 -7.39
CA ASP A 137 3.55 9.50 -8.61
C ASP A 137 2.97 8.73 -9.80
N GLU A 138 2.12 9.40 -10.57
CA GLU A 138 1.53 8.85 -11.80
C GLU A 138 2.51 8.83 -12.96
N GLU A 139 3.46 9.77 -13.01
CA GLU A 139 4.38 9.89 -14.15
C GLU A 139 5.27 8.64 -14.25
N SER A 140 5.82 8.19 -13.12
CA SER A 140 6.55 6.92 -13.02
C SER A 140 5.65 5.68 -13.17
N GLY A 141 4.34 5.88 -13.11
CA GLY A 141 3.34 4.83 -13.12
C GLY A 141 3.18 4.13 -11.78
N ILE A 142 3.83 4.55 -10.68
CA ILE A 142 3.59 3.97 -9.34
C ILE A 142 2.10 4.13 -8.98
N CYS A 143 1.54 5.31 -9.19
CA CYS A 143 0.11 5.55 -9.14
C CYS A 143 -0.55 5.19 -10.47
N PHE A 144 -1.44 4.20 -10.48
CA PHE A 144 -2.24 3.88 -11.65
C PHE A 144 -3.52 4.72 -11.69
N ARG A 145 -3.71 5.44 -12.80
CA ARG A 145 -5.01 6.02 -13.16
C ARG A 145 -5.61 5.32 -14.38
N SER A 146 -6.89 5.59 -14.65
CA SER A 146 -7.69 5.02 -15.74
C SER A 146 -7.03 5.07 -17.13
N THR A 147 -6.05 5.97 -17.32
CA THR A 147 -5.15 6.05 -18.48
C THR A 147 -4.29 4.81 -18.73
N HIS A 148 -4.15 3.91 -17.76
CA HIS A 148 -3.29 2.71 -17.82
C HIS A 148 -4.09 1.39 -17.87
N GLY A 149 -5.40 1.44 -18.15
CA GLY A 149 -6.26 0.25 -18.26
C GLY A 149 -6.75 -0.32 -16.91
N PHE A 150 -6.14 0.09 -15.80
CA PHE A 150 -6.60 -0.18 -14.43
C PHE A 150 -6.26 1.04 -13.56
N MET A 151 -7.05 1.29 -12.51
CA MET A 151 -6.83 2.39 -11.56
C MET A 151 -6.51 1.81 -10.18
N SER A 152 -5.57 2.42 -9.46
CA SER A 152 -5.28 2.07 -8.07
C SER A 152 -6.57 2.12 -7.26
N THR A 153 -6.96 0.98 -6.68
CA THR A 153 -8.22 0.82 -5.94
C THR A 153 -8.18 1.44 -4.55
N GLY A 154 -6.97 1.69 -4.05
CA GLY A 154 -6.65 2.27 -2.76
C GLY A 154 -5.15 2.40 -2.61
N SER A 155 -4.72 3.15 -1.60
CA SER A 155 -3.33 3.25 -1.19
C SER A 155 -3.21 3.18 0.33
N GLN A 156 -2.11 2.61 0.82
CA GLN A 156 -1.86 2.37 2.22
C GLN A 156 -0.42 2.75 2.60
N ILE A 157 -0.25 3.42 3.73
CA ILE A 157 1.04 3.62 4.40
C ILE A 157 0.94 3.00 5.80
N SER A 158 1.93 2.21 6.19
CA SER A 158 1.98 1.55 7.49
C SER A 158 3.05 2.18 8.36
N LEU A 159 2.64 2.75 9.49
CA LEU A 159 3.53 3.26 10.53
C LEU A 159 3.68 2.20 11.62
N ALA A 160 4.83 1.51 11.62
CA ALA A 160 5.20 0.58 12.68
C ALA A 160 5.57 1.33 13.98
N ARG A 161 5.44 0.66 15.12
CA ARG A 161 5.50 1.27 16.46
C ARG A 161 6.93 1.66 16.91
N GLY A 162 7.47 2.79 16.45
CA GLY A 162 8.77 3.35 16.91
C GLY A 162 8.61 4.64 17.75
N GLY A 163 9.58 4.96 18.61
CA GLY A 163 9.74 6.32 19.17
C GLY A 163 8.65 6.88 20.10
N GLY A 164 7.67 6.07 20.54
CA GLY A 164 6.54 6.53 21.36
C GLY A 164 5.24 6.79 20.58
N HIS A 165 5.25 6.57 19.26
CA HIS A 165 4.07 6.71 18.41
C HIS A 165 3.18 5.46 18.44
N THR A 166 1.88 5.67 18.24
CA THR A 166 0.89 4.60 18.13
C THR A 166 0.96 3.99 16.73
N ALA A 167 1.13 2.66 16.66
CA ALA A 167 1.10 1.94 15.39
C ALA A 167 -0.17 2.27 14.62
N SER A 168 -0.03 2.61 13.34
CA SER A 168 -1.14 3.12 12.54
C SER A 168 -1.05 2.67 11.10
N HIS A 169 -2.21 2.55 10.46
CA HIS A 169 -2.31 2.58 9.02
C HIS A 169 -2.87 3.92 8.56
N PHE A 170 -2.45 4.35 7.38
CA PHE A 170 -3.03 5.46 6.66
C PHE A 170 -3.59 4.90 5.38
N PHE A 171 -4.90 5.05 5.17
CA PHE A 171 -5.59 4.56 3.99
C PHE A 171 -6.21 5.71 3.23
N THR A 172 -6.16 5.65 1.90
CA THR A 172 -7.05 6.49 1.09
C THR A 172 -8.50 6.02 1.16
N ALA A 173 -8.74 4.72 1.41
CA ALA A 173 -10.07 4.10 1.43
C ALA A 173 -10.92 4.43 0.18
N ALA A 174 -10.25 4.75 -0.93
CA ALA A 174 -10.82 5.25 -2.16
C ALA A 174 -9.82 5.04 -3.30
N SER A 175 -10.36 4.92 -4.51
CA SER A 175 -9.52 4.83 -5.71
C SER A 175 -8.87 6.18 -6.03
N ASP A 176 -7.77 6.13 -6.79
CA ASP A 176 -6.98 7.28 -7.21
C ASP A 176 -6.36 8.10 -6.04
N PRO A 177 -5.16 7.71 -5.55
CA PRO A 177 -4.50 8.43 -4.46
C PRO A 177 -4.08 9.86 -4.84
N LEU A 178 -4.09 10.26 -6.12
CA LEU A 178 -3.83 11.66 -6.51
C LEU A 178 -4.94 12.62 -6.09
N VAL A 179 -6.15 12.10 -5.86
CA VAL A 179 -7.32 12.92 -5.46
C VAL A 179 -7.83 12.56 -4.07
N ALA A 180 -7.74 11.29 -3.66
CA ALA A 180 -8.14 10.87 -2.33
C ALA A 180 -7.08 11.26 -1.26
N CYS A 181 -7.56 11.56 -0.05
CA CYS A 181 -6.69 11.87 1.09
C CYS A 181 -6.44 10.63 1.96
N TYR A 182 -5.27 10.60 2.61
CA TYR A 182 -4.92 9.57 3.58
C TYR A 182 -5.59 9.85 4.93
N LYS A 183 -6.32 8.85 5.43
CA LYS A 183 -6.96 8.86 6.74
C LYS A 183 -6.30 7.84 7.64
N ARG A 184 -6.05 8.24 8.87
CA ARG A 184 -5.36 7.41 9.85
C ARG A 184 -6.32 6.45 10.53
N TRP A 185 -5.90 5.21 10.71
CA TRP A 185 -6.50 4.19 11.52
C TRP A 185 -5.46 3.66 12.51
N THR A 186 -5.77 3.62 13.81
CA THR A 186 -4.84 3.16 14.85
C THR A 186 -5.15 1.74 15.30
N PHE A 187 -4.11 0.92 15.45
CA PHE A 187 -4.26 -0.41 16.02
C PHE A 187 -4.69 -0.36 17.49
N GLY A 188 -5.59 -1.27 17.86
CA GLY A 188 -6.04 -1.41 19.25
C GLY A 188 -7.06 -0.36 19.67
N ASP A 189 -7.62 0.43 18.73
CA ASP A 189 -8.75 1.32 18.99
C ASP A 189 -10.06 0.50 19.12
N PRO A 190 -10.67 0.44 20.31
CA PRO A 190 -11.92 -0.30 20.51
C PRO A 190 -13.11 0.31 19.75
N ALA A 191 -13.09 1.62 19.51
CA ALA A 191 -14.15 2.30 18.76
C ALA A 191 -14.11 1.91 17.28
N ALA A 192 -12.91 1.71 16.73
CA ALA A 192 -12.74 1.23 15.36
C ALA A 192 -13.24 -0.22 15.18
N ALA A 193 -13.06 -1.08 16.18
CA ALA A 193 -13.54 -2.47 16.14
C ALA A 193 -15.08 -2.58 16.11
N ALA A 194 -15.78 -1.61 16.70
CA ALA A 194 -17.25 -1.58 16.75
C ALA A 194 -17.90 -0.95 15.50
N ALA A 195 -17.14 -0.20 14.69
CA ALA A 195 -17.67 0.64 13.61
C ALA A 195 -17.82 -0.06 12.24
N GLY A 196 -17.61 -1.38 12.16
CA GLY A 196 -17.68 -2.12 10.89
C GLY A 196 -16.60 -1.64 9.91
N ASP A 197 -17.00 -1.28 8.68
CA ASP A 197 -16.08 -0.75 7.66
C ASP A 197 -15.81 0.76 7.80
N GLY A 198 -16.39 1.42 8.80
CA GLY A 198 -16.24 2.86 9.04
C GLY A 198 -16.76 3.75 7.90
N GLY A 199 -17.63 3.22 7.02
CA GLY A 199 -18.12 3.93 5.83
C GLY A 199 -17.15 3.91 4.64
N SER A 200 -16.02 3.20 4.73
CA SER A 200 -15.00 3.14 3.69
C SER A 200 -15.52 2.59 2.36
N LEU A 201 -16.43 1.60 2.36
CA LEU A 201 -17.04 1.10 1.13
C LEU A 201 -17.92 2.15 0.45
N ALA A 202 -18.68 2.92 1.23
CA ALA A 202 -19.52 3.99 0.70
C ALA A 202 -18.66 5.09 0.06
N LEU A 203 -17.57 5.45 0.72
CA LEU A 203 -16.59 6.41 0.19
C LEU A 203 -15.95 5.91 -1.10
N TRP A 204 -15.47 4.67 -1.12
CA TRP A 204 -14.87 4.07 -2.30
C TRP A 204 -15.83 4.09 -3.50
N ARG A 205 -17.10 3.70 -3.28
CA ARG A 205 -18.14 3.74 -4.32
C ARG A 205 -18.37 5.14 -4.85
N ARG A 206 -18.33 6.15 -3.97
CA ARG A 206 -18.55 7.54 -4.36
C ARG A 206 -17.42 8.07 -5.24
N TRP A 207 -16.17 7.83 -4.85
CA TRP A 207 -15.00 8.18 -5.66
C TRP A 207 -14.99 7.44 -7.00
N ARG A 208 -15.30 6.15 -7.00
CA ARG A 208 -15.41 5.37 -8.23
C ARG A 208 -16.47 5.93 -9.17
N SER A 209 -17.60 6.41 -8.65
CA SER A 209 -18.62 7.08 -9.45
C SER A 209 -18.15 8.40 -10.06
N ILE A 210 -17.30 9.16 -9.38
CA ILE A 210 -16.73 10.42 -9.89
C ILE A 210 -15.76 10.14 -11.03
N ASP A 211 -14.85 9.18 -10.83
CA ASP A 211 -13.90 8.72 -11.83
C ASP A 211 -14.60 8.19 -13.09
N LEU A 212 -15.59 7.29 -12.94
CA LEU A 212 -16.36 6.75 -14.07
C LEU A 212 -17.16 7.83 -14.82
N ALA A 213 -17.54 8.92 -14.15
CA ALA A 213 -18.21 10.06 -14.78
C ALA A 213 -17.23 11.04 -15.44
N GLY A 214 -15.92 10.83 -15.34
CA GLY A 214 -14.89 11.73 -15.87
C GLY A 214 -14.92 13.13 -15.23
N ARG A 215 -15.44 13.26 -14.02
CA ARG A 215 -15.59 14.55 -13.33
C ARG A 215 -14.27 14.96 -12.70
N SER A 216 -13.89 16.22 -12.91
CA SER A 216 -12.73 16.80 -12.23
C SER A 216 -13.07 17.15 -10.78
N VAL A 217 -12.07 17.04 -9.90
CA VAL A 217 -12.17 17.45 -8.51
C VAL A 217 -11.87 18.95 -8.42
N PRO A 218 -12.79 19.80 -7.91
CA PRO A 218 -12.55 21.23 -7.76
C PRO A 218 -11.37 21.51 -6.83
N GLU A 219 -10.62 22.58 -7.10
CA GLU A 219 -9.46 22.96 -6.29
C GLU A 219 -9.82 23.26 -4.82
N ALA A 220 -11.01 23.82 -4.58
CA ALA A 220 -11.51 24.04 -3.21
C ALA A 220 -11.72 22.71 -2.46
N MET A 221 -12.25 21.70 -3.14
CA MET A 221 -12.42 20.37 -2.59
C MET A 221 -11.06 19.71 -2.32
N ARG A 222 -10.12 19.82 -3.27
CA ARG A 222 -8.74 19.31 -3.09
C ARG A 222 -8.08 19.88 -1.84
N ARG A 223 -8.20 21.19 -1.61
CA ARG A 223 -7.68 21.84 -0.39
C ARG A 223 -8.31 21.28 0.88
N ALA A 224 -9.64 21.12 0.91
CA ALA A 224 -10.33 20.53 2.06
C ALA A 224 -9.94 19.07 2.33
N LEU A 225 -9.67 18.28 1.28
CA LEU A 225 -9.16 16.91 1.43
C LEU A 225 -7.75 16.87 2.04
N LEU A 226 -6.88 17.81 1.64
CA LEU A 226 -5.54 17.94 2.22
C LEU A 226 -5.57 18.36 3.70
N GLU A 227 -6.60 19.10 4.13
CA GLU A 227 -6.80 19.42 5.55
C GLU A 227 -7.10 18.15 6.37
N ILE A 228 -7.95 17.25 5.87
CA ILE A 228 -8.22 15.95 6.51
C ILE A 228 -6.93 15.12 6.64
N GLU A 229 -6.11 15.09 5.59
CA GLU A 229 -4.82 14.40 5.62
C GLU A 229 -3.85 15.01 6.63
N ALA A 230 -3.73 16.34 6.64
CA ALA A 230 -2.86 17.05 7.57
C ALA A 230 -3.25 16.78 9.02
N GLU A 231 -4.54 16.79 9.33
CA GLU A 231 -5.04 16.43 10.66
C GLU A 231 -4.67 14.99 11.06
N ALA A 232 -4.81 14.05 10.12
CA ALA A 232 -4.45 12.64 10.33
C ALA A 232 -2.94 12.47 10.60
N VAL A 233 -2.09 13.19 9.86
CA VAL A 233 -0.64 13.22 10.04
C VAL A 233 -0.27 13.83 11.39
N SER A 234 -0.80 15.02 11.71
CA SER A 234 -0.50 15.68 12.99
C SER A 234 -1.01 14.87 14.20
N ALA A 235 -2.10 14.12 14.06
CA ALA A 235 -2.55 13.20 15.10
C ALA A 235 -1.54 12.08 15.38
N ALA A 236 -0.85 11.58 14.35
CA ALA A 236 0.18 10.55 14.51
C ALA A 236 1.42 11.03 15.25
N GLU A 237 1.84 12.26 14.97
CA GLU A 237 2.94 12.90 15.70
C GLU A 237 2.62 13.04 17.19
N ARG A 238 1.39 13.44 17.53
CA ARG A 238 0.93 13.58 18.91
C ARG A 238 0.67 12.24 19.63
N GLY A 239 0.67 11.12 18.91
CA GLY A 239 0.38 9.79 19.47
C GLY A 239 -1.08 9.57 19.87
N GLY A 240 -2.01 10.44 19.46
CA GLY A 240 -3.44 10.32 19.77
C GLY A 240 -4.12 9.15 19.05
N ALA A 241 -5.33 8.79 19.50
CA ALA A 241 -6.21 7.84 18.82
C ALA A 241 -6.66 8.39 17.45
N SER A 242 -6.97 7.50 16.50
CA SER A 242 -7.53 7.90 15.21
C SER A 242 -9.04 8.12 15.27
N GLU A 243 -9.55 9.04 14.45
CA GLU A 243 -10.98 9.15 14.13
C GLU A 243 -11.25 8.69 12.70
N PHE A 244 -10.75 7.52 12.30
CA PHE A 244 -10.81 7.04 10.91
C PHE A 244 -12.21 7.21 10.28
N SER A 245 -13.24 6.69 10.94
CA SER A 245 -14.63 6.78 10.48
C SER A 245 -15.15 8.23 10.42
N GLY A 246 -14.71 9.09 11.36
CA GLY A 246 -15.04 10.51 11.35
C GLY A 246 -14.42 11.24 10.15
N SER A 247 -13.16 10.94 9.84
CA SER A 247 -12.50 11.48 8.65
C SER A 247 -13.12 10.96 7.34
N VAL A 248 -13.53 9.68 7.29
CA VAL A 248 -14.28 9.12 6.16
C VAL A 248 -15.63 9.83 5.97
N ALA A 249 -16.36 10.08 7.05
CA ALA A 249 -17.64 10.78 7.00
C ALA A 249 -17.48 12.23 6.49
N ARG A 250 -16.48 12.95 7.00
CA ARG A 250 -16.16 14.32 6.54
C ARG A 250 -15.82 14.36 5.05
N GLU A 251 -15.05 13.39 4.56
CA GLU A 251 -14.75 13.32 3.13
C GLU A 251 -15.99 13.01 2.29
N LEU A 252 -16.86 12.09 2.74
CA LEU A 252 -18.15 11.82 2.08
C LEU A 252 -19.03 13.07 1.99
N GLU A 253 -19.08 13.87 3.06
CA GLU A 253 -19.81 15.14 3.11
C GLU A 253 -19.22 16.16 2.12
N LEU A 254 -17.88 16.29 2.08
CA LEU A 254 -17.20 17.14 1.10
C LEU A 254 -17.53 16.72 -0.33
N ILE A 255 -17.42 15.43 -0.65
CA ILE A 255 -17.76 14.95 -1.99
C ILE A 255 -19.22 15.25 -2.35
N SER A 256 -20.12 15.15 -1.37
CA SER A 256 -21.55 15.42 -1.57
C SER A 256 -21.85 16.91 -1.76
N SER A 257 -21.11 17.80 -1.10
CA SER A 257 -21.30 19.26 -1.21
C SER A 257 -20.72 19.85 -2.50
N PHE A 258 -19.70 19.21 -3.09
CA PHE A 258 -19.08 19.64 -4.35
C PHE A 258 -19.63 18.93 -5.59
N ALA A 259 -20.38 17.85 -5.44
CA ALA A 259 -20.99 17.15 -6.56
C ALA A 259 -22.32 17.80 -6.99
N VAL A 260 -22.24 18.67 -8.00
CA VAL A 260 -23.37 19.12 -8.84
C VAL A 260 -23.24 18.44 -10.20
#